data_AF-A0AA88IV84-F1
#
_entry.id   AF-A0AA88IV84-F1
#
_cell.length_a   1.000
_cell.length_b   1.000
_cell.length_c   1.000
_cell.angle_alpha   90.00
_cell.angle_beta   90.00
_cell.angle_gamma   90.00
#
_symmetry.space_group_name_H-M   'P 1'
#
loop_
_entity.id
_entity.type
_entity.pdbx_description
1 polymer ?
#
loop_
_entity_poly.entity_id
_entity_poly.type
_entity_poly.pdbx_seq_one_letter_code
_entity_poly.pdbx_strand_id
1 'polypeptide(L)'
;MDQRLGAGVYPDSPPSRPRDVLVKSASAYADIQWEQPHQPEISYDDPLRCPRRNILPVASYAPHPDYVQGDDDLIKPKKLVNPVKASKSHQELHRELLMNHKRGVENKPELQRVLEQRKRDQMIKQRKQEEEARKKVSPLEQELLKRHKQLEELEQEQERQEECSRSAPEFIKVKENLRRTSLMSTGEKEV
;
A
#
# COMPACT_ATOMS: atom_id res chain seq x y z
N MET A 1 57.80 -52.72 47.57
CA MET A 1 57.52 -53.19 46.21
C MET A 1 56.99 -52.02 45.41
N ASP A 2 57.91 -51.17 44.96
CA ASP A 2 57.64 -50.16 43.93
C ASP A 2 57.35 -50.87 42.61
N GLN A 3 56.30 -50.46 41.89
CA GLN A 3 56.34 -50.35 40.42
C GLN A 3 55.50 -49.16 39.96
N ARG A 4 56.19 -48.33 39.19
CA ARG A 4 55.91 -47.04 38.54
C ARG A 4 55.19 -47.30 37.20
N LEU A 5 54.15 -46.58 36.81
CA LEU A 5 54.12 -45.47 35.81
C LEU A 5 52.93 -45.68 34.87
N GLY A 6 52.24 -44.60 34.53
CA GLY A 6 51.23 -44.60 33.47
C GLY A 6 50.36 -43.34 33.50
N ALA A 7 50.99 -42.17 33.37
CA ALA A 7 50.29 -40.92 33.15
C ALA A 7 49.62 -40.95 31.76
N GLY A 8 48.31 -40.70 31.74
CA GLY A 8 47.53 -40.43 30.52
C GLY A 8 46.78 -39.12 30.71
N VAL A 9 47.51 -38.01 30.57
CA VAL A 9 46.96 -36.66 30.44
C VAL A 9 46.52 -36.52 28.99
N TYR A 10 45.22 -36.35 28.73
CA TYR A 10 44.72 -35.84 27.45
C TYR A 10 44.01 -34.49 27.66
N PRO A 11 44.15 -33.56 26.71
CA PRO A 11 44.07 -32.13 26.96
C PRO A 11 42.71 -31.50 26.68
N ASP A 12 42.48 -30.37 27.33
CA ASP A 12 41.75 -29.16 26.91
C ASP A 12 40.54 -29.31 25.95
N SER A 13 39.36 -29.07 26.52
CA SER A 13 38.19 -28.62 25.76
C SER A 13 38.39 -27.16 25.32
N PRO A 14 38.34 -26.84 24.00
CA PRO A 14 38.49 -25.47 23.53
C PRO A 14 37.22 -24.62 23.75
N PRO A 15 37.35 -23.27 23.83
CA PRO A 15 36.26 -22.36 24.12
C PRO A 15 35.40 -21.96 22.91
N SER A 16 34.12 -21.73 23.20
CA SER A 16 33.10 -20.85 22.55
C SER A 16 33.02 -20.72 21.03
N ARG A 17 31.81 -20.97 20.47
CA ARG A 17 31.32 -20.27 19.27
C ARG A 17 30.05 -19.48 19.59
N PRO A 18 29.94 -18.22 19.12
CA PRO A 18 28.71 -17.44 19.25
C PRO A 18 27.60 -18.10 18.43
N ARG A 19 26.35 -18.00 18.90
CA ARG A 19 25.19 -18.39 18.07
C ARG A 19 25.18 -17.47 16.86
N ASP A 20 25.41 -18.02 15.68
CA ASP A 20 25.26 -17.31 14.42
C ASP A 20 23.87 -16.68 14.38
N VAL A 21 23.83 -15.33 14.40
CA VAL A 21 22.63 -14.59 14.05
C VAL A 21 22.36 -14.92 12.59
N LEU A 22 21.27 -15.66 12.33
CA LEU A 22 20.81 -15.95 10.98
C LEU A 22 20.41 -14.63 10.32
N VAL A 23 21.37 -13.97 9.69
CA VAL A 23 21.14 -12.85 8.78
C VAL A 23 20.42 -13.44 7.58
N LYS A 24 19.12 -13.15 7.47
CA LYS A 24 18.33 -13.42 6.26
C LYS A 24 18.84 -12.51 5.14
N SER A 25 19.94 -12.90 4.50
CA SER A 25 20.36 -12.29 3.24
C SER A 25 19.39 -12.74 2.14
N ALA A 26 18.28 -12.03 2.00
CA ALA A 26 17.33 -12.22 0.90
C ALA A 26 17.41 -11.00 -0.01
N SER A 27 18.38 -10.99 -0.93
CA SER A 27 18.22 -10.37 -2.25
C SER A 27 19.37 -10.79 -3.16
N ALA A 28 19.16 -11.87 -3.91
CA ALA A 28 20.02 -12.27 -5.03
C ALA A 28 19.21 -12.40 -6.33
N TYR A 29 17.95 -11.95 -6.34
CA TYR A 29 17.04 -12.14 -7.45
C TYR A 29 16.11 -10.94 -7.57
N ALA A 30 16.67 -9.81 -7.99
CA ALA A 30 15.92 -8.59 -8.29
C ALA A 30 16.14 -8.10 -9.73
N ASP A 31 16.70 -8.93 -10.60
CA ASP A 31 16.93 -8.56 -11.99
C ASP A 31 16.61 -9.74 -12.92
N ILE A 32 15.32 -10.12 -12.97
CA ILE A 32 14.80 -10.66 -14.22
C ILE A 32 14.30 -9.44 -14.99
N GLN A 33 15.12 -8.97 -15.93
CA GLN A 33 14.61 -8.17 -17.03
C GLN A 33 13.58 -9.03 -17.76
N TRP A 34 12.30 -8.72 -17.57
CA TRP A 34 11.23 -9.29 -18.37
C TRP A 34 11.41 -8.79 -19.80
N GLU A 35 12.04 -9.59 -20.66
CA GLU A 35 11.95 -9.41 -22.10
C GLU A 35 10.46 -9.33 -22.48
N GLN A 36 10.11 -8.27 -23.21
CA GLN A 36 8.81 -8.15 -23.83
C GLN A 36 8.60 -9.36 -24.76
N PRO A 37 7.43 -10.02 -24.75
CA PRO A 37 7.13 -11.00 -25.77
C PRO A 37 7.03 -10.29 -27.12
N HIS A 38 8.03 -10.53 -27.98
CA HIS A 38 7.92 -10.32 -29.41
C HIS A 38 6.62 -10.96 -29.90
N GLN A 39 5.68 -10.14 -30.37
CA GLN A 39 4.50 -10.61 -31.09
C GLN A 39 4.97 -11.16 -32.44
N PRO A 40 4.71 -12.44 -32.78
CA PRO A 40 4.83 -12.86 -34.16
C PRO A 40 3.68 -12.26 -34.95
N GLU A 41 4.03 -11.52 -36.00
CA GLU A 41 3.20 -11.19 -37.16
C GLU A 41 2.43 -12.45 -37.62
N ILE A 42 1.12 -12.49 -37.34
CA ILE A 42 0.20 -13.44 -37.94
C ILE A 42 -0.61 -12.66 -38.97
N SER A 43 -0.10 -12.68 -40.20
CA SER A 43 -0.80 -12.34 -41.42
C SER A 43 -1.65 -13.53 -41.85
N TYR A 44 -2.96 -13.48 -41.61
CA TYR A 44 -3.95 -14.24 -42.38
C TYR A 44 -5.23 -13.43 -42.47
N ASP A 45 -5.62 -13.12 -43.70
CA ASP A 45 -6.89 -12.52 -44.08
C ASP A 45 -8.07 -13.23 -43.38
N ASP A 46 -8.81 -12.51 -42.54
CA ASP A 46 -10.04 -12.96 -41.92
C ASP A 46 -11.22 -12.81 -42.92
N PRO A 47 -11.82 -13.90 -43.43
CA PRO A 47 -12.91 -13.82 -44.41
C PRO A 47 -14.28 -13.46 -43.81
N LEU A 48 -14.39 -13.17 -42.51
CA LEU A 48 -15.69 -12.94 -41.85
C LEU A 48 -16.00 -11.47 -41.50
N ARG A 49 -15.24 -10.50 -42.02
CA ARG A 49 -15.63 -9.10 -41.94
C ARG A 49 -16.65 -8.75 -43.03
N CYS A 50 -17.92 -9.02 -42.80
CA CYS A 50 -18.98 -8.49 -43.67
C CYS A 50 -18.87 -6.95 -43.74
N PRO A 51 -18.71 -6.35 -44.94
CA PRO A 51 -18.59 -4.91 -45.08
C PRO A 51 -19.87 -4.22 -44.58
N ARG A 52 -19.66 -3.17 -43.79
CA ARG A 52 -20.66 -2.14 -43.46
C ARG A 52 -21.58 -1.92 -44.66
N ARG A 53 -22.89 -2.16 -44.47
CA ARG A 53 -23.94 -1.78 -45.44
C ARG A 53 -23.89 -0.27 -45.63
N ASN A 54 -23.15 0.17 -46.64
CA ASN A 54 -23.28 1.49 -47.22
C ASN A 54 -24.56 1.47 -48.07
N ILE A 55 -25.44 2.41 -47.77
CA ILE A 55 -26.65 2.70 -48.51
C ILE A 55 -26.23 3.23 -49.89
N LEU A 56 -26.65 2.57 -50.97
CA LEU A 56 -26.72 3.18 -52.29
C LEU A 56 -28.10 2.90 -52.90
N PRO A 57 -28.81 3.95 -53.33
CA PRO A 57 -30.10 3.86 -54.00
C PRO A 57 -29.91 3.69 -55.52
N VAL A 58 -31.00 3.34 -56.21
CA VAL A 58 -31.26 3.52 -57.66
C VAL A 58 -31.14 2.29 -58.56
N ALA A 59 -32.11 2.25 -59.50
CA ALA A 59 -32.31 1.41 -60.69
C ALA A 59 -33.10 0.11 -60.44
N SER A 60 -34.23 -0.17 -61.10
CA SER A 60 -34.73 0.35 -62.37
C SER A 60 -36.22 0.03 -62.54
N TYR A 61 -36.99 1.04 -62.90
CA TYR A 61 -38.19 1.05 -63.75
C TYR A 61 -38.84 -0.31 -64.11
N ALA A 62 -40.00 -0.56 -63.53
CA ALA A 62 -41.07 -1.34 -64.16
C ALA A 62 -42.39 -0.59 -63.88
N PRO A 63 -43.26 -0.37 -64.88
CA PRO A 63 -44.52 0.34 -64.65
C PRO A 63 -45.41 -0.54 -63.77
N HIS A 64 -45.79 0.00 -62.60
CA HIS A 64 -46.75 -0.63 -61.71
C HIS A 64 -48.10 -0.63 -62.41
N PRO A 65 -48.77 -1.78 -62.61
CA PRO A 65 -50.11 -1.77 -63.18
C PRO A 65 -51.07 -1.13 -62.17
N ASP A 66 -51.96 -0.27 -62.66
CA ASP A 66 -53.03 0.36 -61.88
C ASP A 66 -54.06 -0.70 -61.47
N TYR A 67 -53.72 -1.51 -60.47
CA TYR A 67 -54.69 -2.27 -59.71
C TYR A 67 -54.98 -1.49 -58.44
N VAL A 68 -56.17 -0.88 -58.44
CA VAL A 68 -57.03 -0.64 -57.28
C VAL A 68 -56.30 -0.57 -55.93
N GLN A 69 -56.12 0.67 -55.49
CA GLN A 69 -56.00 1.08 -54.10
C GLN A 69 -56.97 0.27 -53.21
N GLY A 70 -56.49 -0.82 -52.62
CA GLY A 70 -57.29 -1.75 -51.83
C GLY A 70 -56.47 -2.85 -51.19
N ASP A 71 -55.24 -2.56 -50.79
CA ASP A 71 -54.30 -3.51 -50.19
C ASP A 71 -54.17 -3.31 -48.66
N ASP A 72 -55.28 -2.99 -48.00
CA ASP A 72 -55.38 -3.04 -46.54
C ASP A 72 -55.66 -4.47 -46.00
N ASP A 73 -55.92 -5.43 -46.90
CA ASP A 73 -56.15 -6.86 -46.56
C ASP A 73 -54.93 -7.78 -46.83
N LEU A 74 -53.80 -7.24 -47.32
CA LEU A 74 -52.54 -7.98 -47.38
C LEU A 74 -51.98 -8.18 -45.96
N ILE A 75 -51.99 -9.42 -45.47
CA ILE A 75 -51.34 -9.80 -44.20
C ILE A 75 -49.83 -9.52 -44.31
N LYS A 76 -49.42 -8.34 -43.83
CA LYS A 76 -48.00 -8.00 -43.73
C LYS A 76 -47.37 -8.96 -42.72
N PRO A 77 -46.27 -9.65 -43.08
CA PRO A 77 -45.63 -10.57 -42.14
C PRO A 77 -45.25 -9.81 -40.87
N LYS A 78 -45.89 -10.19 -39.76
CA LYS A 78 -45.68 -9.57 -38.45
C LYS A 78 -44.23 -9.84 -38.04
N LYS A 79 -43.46 -8.78 -37.80
CA LYS A 79 -42.09 -8.91 -37.32
C LYS A 79 -42.13 -9.63 -35.97
N LEU A 80 -41.74 -10.90 -35.96
CA LEU A 80 -41.63 -11.68 -34.74
C LEU A 80 -40.56 -11.04 -33.86
N VAL A 81 -40.88 -10.85 -32.59
CA VAL A 81 -39.92 -10.29 -31.64
C VAL A 81 -38.87 -11.36 -31.39
N ASN A 82 -37.61 -11.03 -31.67
CA ASN A 82 -36.50 -11.94 -31.42
C ASN A 82 -36.47 -12.27 -29.91
N PRO A 83 -36.60 -13.55 -29.50
CA PRO A 83 -36.66 -13.94 -28.10
C PRO A 83 -35.43 -13.49 -27.28
N VAL A 84 -34.25 -13.45 -27.90
CA VAL A 84 -33.00 -12.96 -27.31
C VAL A 84 -33.08 -11.44 -27.04
N LYS A 85 -33.78 -10.70 -27.89
CA LYS A 85 -34.02 -9.27 -27.71
C LYS A 85 -35.29 -8.97 -26.91
N ALA A 86 -36.24 -9.89 -26.81
CA ALA A 86 -37.40 -9.75 -25.93
C ALA A 86 -37.02 -9.91 -24.46
N SER A 87 -36.07 -10.81 -24.15
CA SER A 87 -35.61 -11.07 -22.79
C SER A 87 -34.62 -10.00 -22.32
N LYS A 88 -35.08 -9.06 -21.48
CA LYS A 88 -34.23 -8.05 -20.84
C LYS A 88 -33.11 -8.68 -20.00
N SER A 89 -33.42 -9.74 -19.27
CA SER A 89 -32.47 -10.48 -18.44
C SER A 89 -31.30 -11.02 -19.27
N HIS A 90 -31.57 -11.62 -20.44
CA HIS A 90 -30.52 -12.13 -21.31
C HIS A 90 -29.63 -11.00 -21.87
N GLN A 91 -30.23 -9.88 -22.28
CA GLN A 91 -29.46 -8.73 -22.77
C GLN A 91 -28.61 -8.10 -21.67
N GLU A 92 -29.12 -8.04 -20.45
CA GLU A 92 -28.44 -7.52 -19.28
C GLU A 92 -27.22 -8.36 -18.92
N LEU A 93 -27.37 -9.68 -18.93
CA LEU A 93 -26.26 -10.61 -18.77
C LEU A 93 -25.19 -10.40 -19.86
N HIS A 94 -25.58 -10.30 -21.13
CA HIS A 94 -24.63 -10.05 -22.22
C HIS A 94 -23.86 -8.74 -22.02
N ARG A 95 -24.56 -7.68 -21.61
CA ARG A 95 -23.95 -6.39 -21.31
C ARG A 95 -22.99 -6.50 -20.12
N GLU A 96 -23.38 -7.14 -19.04
CA GLU A 96 -22.56 -7.33 -17.85
C GLU A 96 -21.29 -8.15 -18.14
N LEU A 97 -21.40 -9.24 -18.91
CA LEU A 97 -20.26 -10.05 -19.32
C LEU A 97 -19.25 -9.22 -20.14
N LEU A 98 -19.74 -8.43 -21.10
CA LEU A 98 -18.89 -7.52 -21.87
C LEU A 98 -18.25 -6.44 -21.00
N MET A 99 -18.98 -5.89 -20.02
CA MET A 99 -18.44 -4.88 -19.11
C MET A 99 -17.37 -5.46 -18.19
N ASN A 100 -17.56 -6.66 -17.65
CA ASN A 100 -16.57 -7.38 -16.85
C ASN A 100 -15.30 -7.69 -17.65
N HIS A 101 -15.45 -8.14 -18.89
CA HIS A 101 -14.30 -8.37 -19.78
C HIS A 101 -13.55 -7.08 -20.12
N LYS A 102 -14.28 -6.00 -20.45
CA LYS A 102 -13.68 -4.70 -20.80
C LYS A 102 -13.04 -3.97 -19.62
N ARG A 103 -13.61 -4.08 -18.42
CA ARG A 103 -13.08 -3.45 -17.21
C ARG A 103 -11.92 -4.24 -16.60
N GLY A 104 -11.62 -5.41 -17.16
CA GLY A 104 -10.80 -6.42 -16.50
C GLY A 104 -11.56 -6.94 -15.31
N VAL A 105 -11.83 -8.25 -15.27
CA VAL A 105 -12.20 -8.83 -13.97
C VAL A 105 -10.95 -8.66 -13.12
N GLU A 106 -11.03 -7.98 -11.97
CA GLU A 106 -9.98 -8.03 -10.95
C GLU A 106 -9.91 -9.44 -10.33
N ASN A 107 -9.81 -10.46 -11.17
CA ASN A 107 -9.38 -11.79 -10.84
C ASN A 107 -7.86 -11.72 -10.68
N LYS A 108 -7.39 -11.06 -9.62
CA LYS A 108 -6.20 -11.60 -8.98
C LYS A 108 -6.52 -13.08 -8.75
N PRO A 109 -5.72 -14.02 -9.27
CA PRO A 109 -5.99 -15.44 -9.08
C PRO A 109 -6.22 -15.68 -7.59
N GLU A 110 -7.11 -16.61 -7.24
CA GLU A 110 -7.53 -16.85 -5.86
C GLU A 110 -6.34 -16.89 -4.88
N LEU A 111 -5.25 -17.53 -5.29
CA LEU A 111 -3.98 -17.56 -4.58
C LEU A 111 -3.40 -16.18 -4.28
N GLN A 112 -3.35 -15.27 -5.26
CA GLN A 112 -2.86 -13.91 -5.07
C GLN A 112 -3.76 -13.13 -4.10
N ARG A 113 -5.09 -13.28 -4.19
CA ARG A 113 -6.02 -12.66 -3.22
C ARG A 113 -5.77 -13.19 -1.81
N VAL A 114 -5.59 -14.50 -1.66
CA VAL A 114 -5.30 -15.15 -0.36
C VAL A 114 -3.94 -14.70 0.20
N LEU A 115 -2.91 -14.59 -0.64
CA LEU A 115 -1.60 -14.10 -0.21
C LEU A 115 -1.65 -12.62 0.20
N GLU A 116 -2.35 -11.77 -0.54
CA GLU A 116 -2.56 -10.37 -0.17
C GLU A 116 -3.37 -10.24 1.11
N GLN A 117 -4.43 -11.04 1.26
CA GLN A 117 -5.23 -11.08 2.49
C GLN A 117 -4.37 -11.50 3.68
N ARG A 118 -3.59 -12.57 3.54
CA ARG A 118 -2.66 -13.04 4.58
C ARG A 118 -1.63 -11.98 4.97
N LYS A 119 -1.08 -11.24 4.00
CA LYS A 119 -0.17 -10.11 4.26
C LYS A 119 -0.88 -9.00 5.04
N ARG A 120 -2.09 -8.61 4.63
CA ARG A 120 -2.91 -7.61 5.35
C ARG A 120 -3.21 -8.06 6.77
N ASP A 121 -3.65 -9.30 6.96
CA ASP A 121 -3.98 -9.87 8.27
C ASP A 121 -2.76 -9.92 9.18
N GLN A 122 -1.57 -10.24 8.65
CA GLN A 122 -0.33 -10.23 9.40
C GLN A 122 0.02 -8.81 9.88
N MET A 123 -0.07 -7.80 9.01
CA MET A 123 0.16 -6.41 9.38
C MET A 123 -0.85 -5.93 10.43
N ILE A 124 -2.12 -6.27 10.27
CA ILE A 124 -3.19 -5.92 11.23
C ILE A 124 -2.91 -6.57 12.59
N LYS A 125 -2.51 -7.85 12.60
CA LYS A 125 -2.19 -8.57 13.83
C LYS A 125 -0.98 -7.94 14.55
N GLN A 126 0.08 -7.59 13.81
CA GLN A 126 1.24 -6.89 14.35
C GLN A 126 0.84 -5.54 14.96
N ARG A 127 0.10 -4.71 14.21
CA ARG A 127 -0.38 -3.41 14.68
C ARG A 127 -1.25 -3.54 15.93
N LYS A 128 -2.15 -4.52 15.96
CA LYS A 128 -3.01 -4.79 17.12
C LYS A 128 -2.21 -5.23 18.34
N GLN A 129 -1.17 -6.04 18.17
CA GLN A 129 -0.28 -6.43 19.26
C GLN A 129 0.53 -5.25 19.79
N GLU A 130 1.04 -4.37 18.91
CA GLU A 130 1.70 -3.13 19.33
C GLU A 130 0.73 -2.21 20.06
N GLU A 131 -0.48 -2.03 19.56
CA GLU A 131 -1.50 -1.22 20.20
C GLU A 131 -1.93 -1.80 21.54
N GLU A 132 -2.04 -3.12 21.66
CA GLU A 132 -2.32 -3.80 22.92
C GLU A 132 -1.16 -3.67 23.91
N ALA A 133 0.10 -3.76 23.43
CA ALA A 133 1.28 -3.49 24.26
C ALA A 133 1.31 -2.03 24.72
N ARG A 134 1.03 -1.08 23.83
CA ARG A 134 0.88 0.36 24.15
C ARG A 134 -0.27 0.62 25.11
N LYS A 135 -1.37 -0.12 25.02
CA LYS A 135 -2.50 -0.05 25.97
C LYS A 135 -2.18 -0.71 27.30
N LYS A 136 -1.32 -1.73 27.32
CA LYS A 136 -0.76 -2.36 28.53
C LYS A 136 0.34 -1.54 29.19
N VAL A 137 0.80 -0.44 28.58
CA VAL A 137 1.65 0.55 29.26
C VAL A 137 0.92 0.94 30.53
N SER A 138 1.55 0.61 31.66
CA SER A 138 0.98 0.84 32.99
C SER A 138 0.60 2.33 33.13
N PRO A 139 -0.49 2.69 33.83
CA PRO A 139 -0.80 4.09 34.12
C PRO A 139 0.41 4.88 34.67
N LEU A 140 1.28 4.22 35.45
CA LEU A 140 2.55 4.77 35.92
C LEU A 140 3.55 5.05 34.79
N GLU A 141 3.69 4.14 33.83
CA GLU A 141 4.62 4.27 32.71
C GLU A 141 4.18 5.40 31.75
N GLN A 142 2.87 5.61 31.59
CA GLN A 142 2.35 6.78 30.88
C GLN A 142 2.72 8.08 31.59
N GLU A 143 2.65 8.11 32.92
CA GLU A 143 3.01 9.29 33.71
C GLU A 143 4.52 9.56 33.70
N LEU A 144 5.35 8.51 33.75
CA LEU A 144 6.80 8.62 33.57
C LEU A 144 7.15 9.18 32.19
N LEU A 145 6.48 8.73 31.13
CA LEU A 145 6.71 9.25 29.78
C LEU A 145 6.33 10.74 29.67
N LYS A 146 5.21 11.15 30.29
CA LYS A 146 4.83 12.58 30.36
C LYS A 146 5.87 13.41 31.12
N ARG A 147 6.30 12.93 32.30
CA ARG A 147 7.37 13.56 33.10
C ARG A 147 8.66 13.70 32.29
N HIS A 148 9.08 12.65 31.60
CA HIS A 148 10.27 12.68 30.75
C HIS A 148 10.15 13.74 29.66
N LYS A 149 9.02 13.78 28.94
CA LYS A 149 8.75 14.78 27.91
C LYS A 149 8.80 16.22 28.47
N GLN A 150 8.20 16.45 29.63
CA GLN A 150 8.24 17.77 30.28
C GLN A 150 9.66 18.18 30.67
N LEU A 151 10.47 17.23 31.15
CA LEU A 151 11.87 17.50 31.49
C LEU A 151 12.70 17.83 30.24
N GLU A 152 12.50 17.08 29.15
CA GLU A 152 13.16 17.33 27.86
C GLU A 152 12.81 18.73 27.29
N GLU A 153 11.54 19.14 27.38
CA GLU A 153 11.10 20.49 26.98
C GLU A 153 11.74 21.58 27.84
N LEU A 154 11.86 21.36 29.16
CA LEU A 154 12.51 22.30 30.07
C LEU A 154 14.02 22.40 29.83
N GLU A 155 14.69 21.28 29.59
CA GLU A 155 16.11 21.24 29.26
C GLU A 155 16.39 22.00 27.96
N GLN A 156 15.57 21.76 26.93
CA GLN A 156 15.68 22.48 25.66
C GLN A 156 15.44 23.99 25.82
N GLU A 157 14.47 24.41 26.63
CA GLU A 157 14.23 25.84 26.89
C GLU A 157 15.38 26.44 27.71
N GLN A 158 15.96 25.70 28.65
CA GLN A 158 17.15 26.13 29.38
C GLN A 158 18.34 26.30 28.44
N GLU A 159 18.62 25.35 27.57
CA GLU A 159 19.68 25.47 26.56
C GLU A 159 19.46 26.69 25.66
N ARG A 160 18.22 26.93 25.22
CA ARG A 160 17.86 28.13 24.45
C ARG A 160 18.09 29.41 25.24
N GLN A 161 17.76 29.44 26.52
CA GLN A 161 17.99 30.61 27.38
C GLN A 161 19.49 30.83 27.60
N GLU A 162 20.26 29.77 27.83
CA GLU A 162 21.71 29.85 27.96
C GLU A 162 22.35 30.34 26.67
N GLU A 163 21.93 29.83 25.51
CA GLU A 163 22.39 30.29 24.20
C GLU A 163 22.05 31.77 23.97
N CYS A 164 20.82 32.19 24.27
CA CYS A 164 20.39 33.59 24.20
C CYS A 164 21.22 34.48 25.15
N SER A 165 21.54 33.98 26.36
CA SER A 165 22.38 34.69 27.34
C SER A 165 23.84 34.80 26.87
N ARG A 166 24.38 33.74 26.23
CA ARG A 166 25.74 33.72 25.67
C ARG A 166 25.85 34.67 24.48
N SER A 167 24.82 34.70 23.64
CA SER A 167 24.71 35.61 22.50
C SER A 167 24.37 37.06 22.90
N ALA A 168 23.97 37.31 24.15
CA ALA A 168 23.62 38.64 24.61
C ALA A 168 24.84 39.57 24.71
N PRO A 169 24.70 40.86 24.33
CA PRO A 169 25.77 41.84 24.48
C PRO A 169 26.27 41.98 25.93
N GLU A 170 27.55 42.33 26.10
CA GLU A 170 28.21 42.37 27.42
C GLU A 170 27.55 43.32 28.42
N PHE A 171 27.08 44.49 27.99
CA PHE A 171 26.43 45.45 28.87
C PHE A 171 25.11 44.92 29.48
N ILE A 172 24.39 44.04 28.76
CA ILE A 172 23.19 43.36 29.28
C ILE A 172 23.56 42.39 30.39
N LYS A 173 24.62 41.59 30.17
CA LYS A 173 25.14 40.63 31.17
C LYS A 173 25.61 41.33 32.44
N VAL A 174 26.38 42.41 32.31
CA VAL A 174 26.85 43.22 33.45
C VAL A 174 25.69 43.81 34.24
N LYS A 175 24.66 44.33 33.56
CA LYS A 175 23.46 44.90 34.19
C LYS A 175 22.66 43.85 34.97
N GLU A 176 22.50 42.65 34.42
CA GLU A 176 21.82 41.54 35.10
C GLU A 176 22.59 41.10 36.35
N ASN A 177 23.91 40.91 36.24
CA ASN A 177 24.76 40.55 37.36
C ASN A 177 24.66 41.56 38.49
N LEU A 178 24.66 42.86 38.17
CA LEU A 178 24.47 43.92 39.16
C LEU A 178 23.08 43.90 39.81
N ARG A 179 22.02 43.54 39.07
CA ARG A 179 20.69 43.31 39.66
C ARG A 179 20.69 42.11 40.62
N ARG A 180 21.32 40.99 40.24
CA ARG A 180 21.39 39.78 41.07
C ARG A 180 22.12 40.03 42.38
N THR A 181 23.27 40.72 42.33
CA THR A 181 24.03 41.06 43.54
C THR A 181 23.32 42.12 44.40
N SER A 182 22.61 43.08 43.78
CA SER A 182 21.81 44.06 44.52
C SER A 182 20.69 43.41 45.33
N LEU A 183 20.00 42.39 44.79
CA LEU A 183 18.92 41.69 45.49
C LEU A 183 19.44 40.82 46.64
N MET A 184 20.61 40.22 46.48
CA MET A 184 21.28 39.44 47.55
C MET A 184 21.80 40.35 48.66
N SER A 185 22.30 41.55 48.32
CA SER A 185 22.80 42.54 49.29
C SER A 185 21.70 43.17 50.16
N THR A 186 20.44 43.19 49.72
CA THR A 186 19.32 43.73 50.50
C THR A 186 18.74 42.75 51.52
N GLY A 187 19.09 41.47 51.47
CA GLY A 187 18.61 40.44 52.41
C GLY A 187 19.41 40.30 53.71
N GLU A 188 20.58 40.94 53.83
CA GLU A 188 21.48 40.79 54.98
C GLU A 188 21.41 41.95 55.99
N LYS A 189 20.44 42.88 55.87
CA LYS A 189 20.28 44.06 56.75
C LYS A 189 19.08 44.01 57.71
N GLU A 190 18.63 42.82 58.11
CA GLU A 190 17.72 42.67 59.26
C GLU A 190 18.30 41.70 60.29
N VAL A 191 19.16 42.22 61.18
CA VAL A 191 19.40 41.75 62.57
C VAL A 191 19.78 42.95 63.42
#